data_AF-A0A842YF08-F1
#
_entry.id   AF-A0A842YF08-F1
#
_cell.length_a   1.000
_cell.length_b   1.000
_cell.length_c   1.000
_cell.angle_alpha   90.00
_cell.angle_beta   90.00
_cell.angle_gamma   90.00
#
_symmetry.space_group_name_H-M   'P 1'
#
loop_
_entity.id
_entity.type
_entity.pdbx_description
1 polymer ?
#
loop_
_entity_poly.entity_id
_entity_poly.type
_entity_poly.pdbx_seq_one_letter_code
_entity_poly.pdbx_strand_id
1 'polypeptide(L)'
;MRVDEQRIGDIVGADNVSTTPETCMIYSKDVTSLPDLAHQIVSPRFDVVTQPVDVLSIQNLILYALDKGIPIVPRGNGTSGWGGAIPTRGGLCVDLS
;
A
#
# COMPACT_ATOMS: atom_id res chain seq x y z
N MET A 1 9.60 -3.25 6.98
CA MET A 1 8.86 -3.19 8.27
C MET A 1 8.34 -4.59 8.59
N ARG A 2 8.06 -4.97 9.85
CA ARG A 2 7.35 -6.24 10.13
C ARG A 2 5.85 -5.95 10.13
N VAL A 3 5.15 -6.38 9.09
CA VAL A 3 3.70 -6.23 8.94
C VAL A 3 3.00 -7.28 9.79
N ASP A 4 1.97 -6.88 10.53
CA ASP A 4 1.03 -7.80 11.18
C ASP A 4 -0.15 -8.06 10.24
N GLU A 5 0.04 -9.02 9.34
CA GLU A 5 -0.95 -9.36 8.30
C GLU A 5 -2.27 -9.83 8.90
N GLN A 6 -2.22 -10.61 9.99
CA GLN A 6 -3.42 -11.10 10.66
C GLN A 6 -4.23 -9.93 11.23
N ARG A 7 -3.58 -9.00 11.93
CA ARG A 7 -4.27 -7.83 12.47
C ARG A 7 -4.87 -6.94 11.39
N ILE A 8 -4.20 -6.78 10.26
CA ILE A 8 -4.72 -6.02 9.12
C ILE A 8 -5.91 -6.76 8.49
N GLY A 9 -5.81 -8.07 8.33
CA GLY A 9 -6.89 -8.93 7.85
C GLY A 9 -8.13 -8.89 8.75
N ASP A 10 -7.97 -8.76 10.07
CA ASP A 10 -9.10 -8.55 10.99
C ASP A 10 -9.83 -7.21 10.75
N ILE A 11 -9.15 -6.22 10.19
CA ILE A 11 -9.69 -4.88 9.92
C ILE A 11 -10.36 -4.82 8.55
N VAL A 12 -9.72 -5.32 7.50
CA VAL A 12 -10.19 -5.18 6.11
C VAL A 12 -10.86 -6.44 5.55
N GLY A 13 -10.78 -7.56 6.27
CA GLY A 13 -11.14 -8.91 5.80
C GLY A 13 -9.90 -9.69 5.36
N ALA A 14 -9.83 -10.98 5.72
CA ALA A 14 -8.67 -11.83 5.44
C ALA A 14 -8.38 -12.00 3.94
N ASP A 15 -9.40 -11.94 3.09
CA ASP A 15 -9.25 -12.02 1.63
C ASP A 15 -8.83 -10.68 1.00
N ASN A 16 -8.88 -9.58 1.75
CA ASN A 16 -8.63 -8.21 1.29
C ASN A 16 -7.26 -7.68 1.75
N VAL A 17 -6.34 -8.57 2.12
CA VAL A 17 -4.96 -8.24 2.50
C VAL A 17 -3.99 -9.17 1.76
N SER A 18 -2.88 -8.62 1.30
CA SER A 18 -1.83 -9.41 0.66
C SER A 18 -0.44 -8.87 0.99
N THR A 19 0.43 -9.75 1.48
CA THR A 19 1.85 -9.48 1.75
C THR A 19 2.77 -10.17 0.73
N THR A 20 2.21 -10.80 -0.30
CA THR A 20 3.01 -11.54 -1.27
C THR A 20 3.92 -10.58 -2.05
N PRO A 21 5.19 -10.94 -2.27
CA PRO A 21 6.13 -10.07 -2.98
C PRO A 21 5.62 -9.64 -4.36
N GLU A 22 4.97 -10.55 -5.08
CA GLU A 22 4.45 -10.34 -6.42
C GLU A 22 3.33 -9.29 -6.42
N THR A 23 2.33 -9.45 -5.55
CA THR A 23 1.23 -8.49 -5.42
C THR A 23 1.76 -7.12 -4.99
N CYS A 24 2.61 -7.08 -3.97
CA CYS A 24 3.21 -5.82 -3.53
C CYS A 24 4.00 -5.12 -4.65
N MET A 25 4.76 -5.86 -5.45
CA MET A 25 5.50 -5.31 -6.60
C MET A 25 4.59 -4.81 -7.73
N ILE A 26 3.48 -5.49 -8.01
CA ILE A 26 2.52 -5.07 -9.04
C ILE A 26 1.85 -3.75 -8.63
N TYR A 27 1.37 -3.67 -7.40
CA TYR A 27 0.67 -2.49 -6.88
C TYR A 27 1.58 -1.27 -6.65
N SER A 28 2.89 -1.47 -6.56
CA SER A 28 3.87 -0.39 -6.38
C SER A 28 4.20 0.37 -7.67
N LYS A 29 3.51 0.08 -8.77
CA LYS A 29 3.74 0.70 -10.08
C LYS A 29 2.64 1.68 -10.45
N ASP A 30 3.01 2.69 -11.21
CA ASP A 30 2.09 3.58 -11.91
C ASP A 30 2.33 3.42 -13.43
N VAL A 31 1.63 4.17 -14.27
CA VAL A 31 1.95 4.20 -15.72
C VAL A 31 3.36 4.74 -15.96
N THR A 32 3.77 5.71 -15.14
CA THR A 32 5.14 6.19 -15.16
C THR A 32 6.09 5.22 -14.45
N SER A 33 7.37 5.32 -14.80
CA SER A 33 8.46 4.63 -14.10
C SER A 33 9.36 5.66 -13.45
N LEU A 34 9.80 5.36 -12.23
CA LEU A 34 10.80 6.20 -11.57
C LEU A 34 12.13 6.10 -12.34
N PRO A 35 12.89 7.20 -12.47
CA PRO A 35 14.27 7.14 -12.96
C PRO A 35 15.12 6.25 -12.05
N ASP A 36 16.11 5.54 -12.60
CA ASP A 36 16.99 4.63 -11.86
C ASP A 36 17.64 5.29 -10.62
N LEU A 37 17.98 6.57 -10.72
CA LEU A 37 18.53 7.33 -9.60
C LEU A 37 17.57 7.42 -8.41
N ALA A 38 16.26 7.52 -8.64
CA ALA A 38 15.27 7.58 -7.57
C ALA A 38 15.22 6.28 -6.75
N HIS A 39 15.46 5.13 -7.39
CA HIS A 39 15.52 3.83 -6.70
C HIS A 39 16.67 3.74 -5.67
N GLN A 40 17.65 4.64 -5.71
CA GLN A 40 18.71 4.72 -4.71
C GLN A 40 18.29 5.49 -3.45
N ILE A 41 17.19 6.25 -3.54
CA ILE A 41 16.72 7.18 -2.50
C ILE A 41 15.42 6.66 -1.85
N VAL A 42 14.54 6.05 -2.65
CA VAL A 42 13.25 5.53 -2.19
C VAL A 42 13.23 4.01 -2.20
N SER A 43 12.33 3.43 -1.40
CA SER A 43 11.98 2.01 -1.47
C SER A 43 10.61 1.86 -2.13
N PRO A 44 10.53 1.73 -3.48
CA PRO A 44 9.28 1.74 -4.24
C PRO A 44 8.62 0.38 -4.22
N ARG A 45 8.42 -0.16 -3.02
CA ARG A 45 7.67 -1.39 -2.80
C ARG A 45 6.82 -1.29 -1.55
N PHE A 46 5.53 -1.57 -1.68
CA PHE A 46 4.65 -1.79 -0.54
C PHE A 46 5.14 -2.97 0.31
N ASP A 47 4.91 -2.87 1.62
CA ASP A 47 5.07 -4.01 2.53
C ASP A 47 3.78 -4.87 2.56
N VAL A 48 2.63 -4.25 2.29
CA VAL A 48 1.31 -4.90 2.29
C VAL A 48 0.32 -4.12 1.42
N VAL A 49 -0.53 -4.85 0.70
CA VAL A 49 -1.64 -4.33 -0.08
C VAL A 49 -2.95 -4.65 0.62
N THR A 50 -3.85 -3.67 0.70
CA THR A 50 -5.18 -3.82 1.29
C THR A 50 -6.25 -3.32 0.34
N GLN A 51 -7.40 -3.99 0.33
CA GLN A 51 -8.56 -3.67 -0.51
C GLN A 51 -9.83 -3.55 0.36
N PRO A 52 -9.89 -2.55 1.26
CA PRO A 52 -11.06 -2.38 2.13
C PRO A 52 -12.32 -2.11 1.32
N VAL A 53 -13.42 -2.80 1.67
CA VAL A 53 -14.69 -2.77 0.92
C VAL A 53 -15.71 -1.76 1.44
N ASP A 54 -15.40 -1.10 2.55
CA ASP A 54 -16.30 -0.14 3.21
C ASP A 54 -15.54 0.95 3.97
N VAL A 55 -16.26 2.03 4.30
CA VAL A 55 -15.71 3.22 4.95
C VAL A 55 -15.19 2.92 6.37
N LEU A 56 -15.83 2.01 7.10
CA LEU A 56 -15.43 1.67 8.47
C LEU A 56 -14.10 0.92 8.47
N SER A 57 -13.93 -0.02 7.55
CA SER A 57 -12.66 -0.73 7.31
C SER A 57 -11.53 0.24 6.97
N ILE A 58 -11.77 1.23 6.09
CA ILE A 58 -10.80 2.29 5.77
C ILE A 58 -10.43 3.11 7.02
N GLN A 59 -11.42 3.60 7.78
CA GLN A 59 -11.17 4.39 8.99
C GLN A 59 -10.34 3.63 10.01
N ASN A 60 -10.70 2.38 10.29
CA ASN A 60 -9.99 1.53 11.24
C ASN A 60 -8.56 1.24 10.79
N LEU A 61 -8.34 1.05 9.49
CA LEU A 61 -7.00 0.84 8.93
C LEU A 61 -6.12 2.09 9.06
N ILE A 62 -6.68 3.29 8.81
CA ILE A 62 -5.97 4.57 9.00
C ILE A 62 -5.58 4.76 10.47
N LEU A 63 -6.51 4.51 11.40
CA LEU A 63 -6.24 4.61 12.84
C LEU A 63 -5.14 3.63 13.29
N TYR A 64 -5.19 2.39 12.79
CA TYR A 64 -4.16 1.39 13.05
C TYR A 64 -2.79 1.82 12.51
N ALA A 65 -2.73 2.30 11.27
CA ALA A 65 -1.49 2.77 10.66
C ALA A 65 -0.91 3.98 11.40
N LEU A 66 -1.75 4.90 11.87
CA LEU A 66 -1.35 6.05 12.68
C LEU A 66 -0.71 5.62 14.00
N ASP A 67 -1.36 4.70 14.74
CA ASP A 67 -0.84 4.14 16.00
C ASP A 67 0.52 3.46 15.81
N LYS A 68 0.71 2.75 14.69
CA LYS A 68 1.94 2.02 14.38
C LYS A 68 2.99 2.83 13.63
N GLY A 69 2.69 4.08 13.24
CA GLY A 69 3.58 4.92 12.42
C GLY A 69 3.84 4.34 11.02
N ILE A 70 2.88 3.61 10.45
CA ILE A 70 3.00 2.97 9.14
C ILE A 70 2.59 3.98 8.04
N PRO A 71 3.44 4.24 7.03
CA PRO A 71 3.05 5.06 5.89
C PRO A 71 1.86 4.45 5.13
N ILE A 72 0.93 5.31 4.70
CA ILE A 72 -0.19 4.93 3.83
C ILE A 72 -0.03 5.63 2.48
N VAL A 73 -0.30 4.89 1.41
CA VAL A 73 -0.49 5.44 0.07
C VAL A 73 -1.88 5.02 -0.41
N PRO A 74 -2.81 5.97 -0.61
CA PRO A 74 -4.06 5.68 -1.29
C PRO A 74 -3.80 5.43 -2.77
N ARG A 75 -4.45 4.41 -3.33
CA ARG A 75 -4.28 3.99 -4.72
C ARG A 75 -5.64 3.74 -5.35
N GLY A 76 -5.83 4.19 -6.59
CA GLY A 76 -6.92 3.73 -7.46
C GLY A 76 -6.40 2.65 -8.42
N ASN A 77 -6.54 2.85 -9.73
CA ASN A 77 -6.02 1.89 -10.71
C ASN A 77 -4.51 2.02 -11.01
N GLY A 78 -3.84 3.05 -10.50
CA GLY A 78 -2.42 3.35 -10.79
C GLY A 78 -2.12 3.61 -12.26
N THR A 79 -2.91 4.52 -12.85
CA THR A 79 -2.82 4.91 -14.26
C THR A 79 -2.26 6.31 -14.47
N SER A 80 -1.72 6.94 -13.42
CA SER A 80 -1.18 8.30 -13.48
C SER A 80 0.22 8.33 -14.11
N GLY A 81 0.50 9.39 -14.86
CA GLY A 81 1.82 9.66 -15.42
C GLY A 81 2.82 10.27 -14.43
N TRP A 82 2.40 10.55 -13.18
CA TRP A 82 3.19 11.31 -12.21
C TRP A 82 3.71 10.48 -11.04
N GLY A 83 3.33 9.20 -10.93
CA GLY A 83 3.89 8.29 -9.92
C GLY A 83 3.32 8.49 -8.52
N GLY A 84 2.16 9.16 -8.41
CA GLY A 84 1.54 9.47 -7.12
C GLY A 84 1.09 8.23 -6.34
N ALA A 85 0.92 7.10 -7.02
CA ALA A 85 0.59 5.81 -6.41
C ALA A 85 1.82 4.95 -6.05
N ILE A 86 3.05 5.42 -6.33
CA ILE A 86 4.29 4.71 -6.04
C ILE A 86 4.72 5.01 -4.59
N PRO A 87 4.91 3.99 -3.72
CA PRO A 87 5.30 4.25 -2.34
C PRO A 87 6.75 4.72 -2.26
N THR A 88 7.02 5.84 -1.60
CA THR A 88 8.41 6.29 -1.42
C THR A 88 9.08 5.67 -0.19
N ARG A 89 8.27 5.21 0.77
CA ARG A 89 8.69 4.72 2.09
C ARG A 89 8.14 3.32 2.42
N GLY A 90 7.72 2.57 1.41
CA GLY A 90 6.95 1.33 1.59
C GLY A 90 5.61 1.57 2.30
N GLY A 91 5.27 0.67 3.23
CA GLY A 91 4.05 0.77 4.03
C GLY A 91 2.84 0.08 3.40
N LEU A 92 1.66 0.66 3.68
CA LEU A 92 0.34 0.16 3.30
C LEU A 92 -0.12 0.79 1.97
N CYS A 93 -0.44 -0.06 1.00
CA CYS A 93 -1.31 0.33 -0.11
C CYS A 93 -2.76 0.21 0.33
N VAL A 94 -3.51 1.30 0.21
CA VAL A 94 -4.98 1.30 0.36
C VAL A 94 -5.56 1.43 -1.03
N ASP A 95 -5.89 0.31 -1.64
CA ASP A 95 -6.50 0.25 -2.96
C ASP A 95 -8.01 0.49 -2.84
N LEU A 96 -8.50 1.43 -3.65
CA LEU A 96 -9.87 1.93 -3.70
C LEU A 96 -10.54 1.67 -5.06
N SER A 97 -9.93 0.82 -5.91
CA SER A 97 -10.45 0.45 -7.23
C SER A 97 -11.57 -0.59 -7.22
#